data_AF-A0A9E1PA46-F1
#
_entry.id   AF-A0A9E1PA46-F1
#
_cell.length_a   1.000
_cell.length_b   1.000
_cell.length_c   1.000
_cell.angle_alpha   90.00
_cell.angle_beta   90.00
_cell.angle_gamma   90.00
#
_symmetry.space_group_name_H-M   'P 1'
#
loop_
_entity.id
_entity.type
_entity.pdbx_description
1 polymer ?
#
loop_
_entity_poly.entity_id
_entity_poly.type
_entity_poly.pdbx_seq_one_letter_code
_entity_poly.pdbx_strand_id
1 'polypeptide(L)'
;MTTNCDIHVSAVIDPSAAIDQSAVIGPGCVIGPDVCIGAETVLMNHVTVQCNTTIGRGNTMYPFSVIGGDPQDKKFDGEMTTLEIGDDNEIREHVTIHRGTGNGGGRTIVGDRNLLMVGCHVAHDCVLGNEIILANQVMLAGHVEIDDGAAIGGGTGVNQFSAIGRCSYVGGLARITKDVPPYMIVEGTPAEVRAVNVVAMSRRGYSEPHIEATKEAFRRLFRENGGSIAQRLADVLRDLGEHESVQHLCRAVSASNDGKHGRSNEKK
;
A
#
# COMPACT_ATOMS: atom_id res chain seq x y z
N MET A 1 -37.72 -10.03 -9.62
CA MET A 1 -37.70 -9.72 -8.18
C MET A 1 -36.93 -8.43 -8.05
N THR A 2 -37.54 -7.37 -7.52
CA THR A 2 -36.93 -6.05 -7.36
C THR A 2 -35.89 -6.12 -6.25
N THR A 3 -34.63 -6.23 -6.66
CA THR A 3 -33.42 -6.25 -5.85
C THR A 3 -33.09 -4.83 -5.42
N ASN A 4 -33.65 -4.42 -4.28
CA ASN A 4 -33.44 -3.07 -3.76
C ASN A 4 -32.09 -3.03 -3.04
N CYS A 5 -31.16 -2.21 -3.53
CA CYS A 5 -29.93 -1.86 -2.82
C CYS A 5 -30.28 -1.23 -1.46
N ASP A 6 -29.56 -1.59 -0.39
CA ASP A 6 -29.81 -1.05 0.95
C ASP A 6 -29.14 0.32 1.09
N ILE A 7 -29.78 1.32 0.48
CA ILE A 7 -29.31 2.70 0.45
C ILE A 7 -30.15 3.53 1.42
N HIS A 8 -29.48 4.10 2.41
CA HIS A 8 -30.14 4.99 3.36
C HIS A 8 -30.64 6.27 2.66
N VAL A 9 -31.86 6.71 3.01
CA VAL A 9 -32.56 7.85 2.38
C VAL A 9 -31.79 9.19 2.43
N SER A 10 -30.85 9.33 3.36
CA SER A 10 -30.01 10.54 3.48
C SER A 10 -28.71 10.49 2.70
N ALA A 11 -28.40 9.38 2.03
CA ALA A 11 -27.25 9.30 1.14
C ALA A 11 -27.49 10.16 -0.11
N VAL A 12 -26.45 10.88 -0.53
CA VAL A 12 -26.47 11.67 -1.77
C VAL A 12 -25.63 10.92 -2.79
N ILE A 13 -26.26 10.52 -3.89
CA ILE A 13 -25.63 9.67 -4.91
C ILE A 13 -25.79 10.34 -6.26
N ASP A 14 -24.67 10.55 -6.95
CA ASP A 14 -24.66 11.05 -8.31
C ASP A 14 -25.37 10.07 -9.26
N PRO A 15 -26.20 10.54 -10.21
CA PRO A 15 -26.91 9.66 -11.13
C PRO A 15 -26.03 8.77 -12.02
N SER A 16 -24.75 9.11 -12.23
CA SER A 16 -23.84 8.26 -13.02
C SER A 16 -23.15 7.16 -12.21
N ALA A 17 -23.32 7.15 -10.87
CA ALA A 17 -22.75 6.10 -10.03
C ALA A 17 -23.41 4.74 -10.28
N ALA A 18 -22.60 3.70 -10.37
CA ALA A 18 -23.02 2.31 -10.51
C ALA A 18 -22.79 1.57 -9.18
N ILE A 19 -23.87 1.16 -8.52
CA ILE A 19 -23.82 0.50 -7.21
C ILE A 19 -24.46 -0.88 -7.34
N ASP A 20 -23.74 -1.91 -6.92
CA ASP A 20 -24.27 -3.26 -6.89
C ASP A 20 -25.48 -3.37 -5.95
N GLN A 21 -26.43 -4.23 -6.31
CA GLN A 21 -27.69 -4.40 -5.56
C GLN A 21 -27.50 -4.99 -4.17
N SER A 22 -26.37 -5.66 -3.91
CA SER A 22 -26.03 -6.22 -2.61
C SER A 22 -25.20 -5.27 -1.73
N ALA A 23 -24.75 -4.13 -2.27
CA ALA A 23 -24.02 -3.14 -1.49
C ALA A 23 -24.94 -2.43 -0.48
N VAL A 24 -24.35 -1.94 0.61
CA VAL A 24 -25.05 -1.22 1.68
C VAL A 24 -24.45 0.17 1.81
N ILE A 25 -25.29 1.21 1.70
CA ILE A 25 -24.87 2.61 1.77
C ILE A 25 -25.53 3.28 2.97
N GLY A 26 -24.72 3.58 3.99
CA GLY A 26 -25.14 4.15 5.25
C GLY A 26 -25.60 5.62 5.20
N PRO A 27 -26.09 6.14 6.32
CA PRO A 27 -26.63 7.49 6.39
C PRO A 27 -25.57 8.57 6.16
N GLY A 28 -25.91 9.59 5.38
CA GLY A 28 -25.06 10.75 5.14
C GLY A 28 -23.80 10.45 4.32
N CYS A 29 -23.77 9.32 3.61
CA CYS A 29 -22.78 9.07 2.58
C CYS A 29 -22.96 10.02 1.38
N VAL A 30 -21.85 10.33 0.72
CA VAL A 30 -21.84 11.07 -0.55
C VAL A 30 -21.06 10.27 -1.58
N ILE A 31 -21.70 9.96 -2.71
CA ILE A 31 -21.12 9.21 -3.82
C ILE A 31 -21.14 10.12 -5.06
N GLY A 32 -19.96 10.45 -5.57
CA GLY A 32 -19.75 11.32 -6.73
C GLY A 32 -19.96 10.61 -8.08
N PRO A 33 -19.76 11.36 -9.18
CA PRO A 33 -19.98 10.84 -10.53
C PRO A 33 -18.95 9.77 -10.91
N ASP A 34 -19.38 8.81 -11.72
CA ASP A 34 -18.54 7.77 -12.32
C ASP A 34 -17.85 6.90 -11.26
N VAL A 35 -18.54 6.70 -10.13
CA VAL A 35 -18.15 5.78 -9.07
C VAL A 35 -18.80 4.42 -9.32
N CYS A 36 -18.00 3.36 -9.17
CA CYS A 36 -18.46 1.97 -9.22
C CYS A 36 -18.26 1.31 -7.85
N ILE A 37 -19.30 0.75 -7.25
CA ILE A 37 -19.25 0.02 -5.97
C ILE A 37 -19.68 -1.43 -6.20
N GLY A 38 -18.76 -2.36 -5.93
CA GLY A 38 -18.97 -3.79 -6.09
C GLY A 38 -19.89 -4.42 -5.02
N ALA A 39 -20.21 -5.68 -5.27
CA ALA A 39 -21.13 -6.48 -4.44
C ALA A 39 -20.69 -6.57 -2.97
N GLU A 40 -21.65 -6.64 -2.06
CA GLU A 40 -21.43 -6.86 -0.62
C GLU A 40 -20.53 -5.81 0.06
N THR A 41 -20.17 -4.73 -0.63
CA THR A 41 -19.43 -3.62 -0.06
C THR A 41 -20.34 -2.78 0.84
N VAL A 42 -19.83 -2.42 2.01
CA VAL A 42 -20.54 -1.66 3.03
C VAL A 42 -19.86 -0.32 3.24
N LEU A 43 -20.57 0.76 2.94
CA LEU A 43 -20.22 2.11 3.36
C LEU A 43 -21.00 2.42 4.64
N MET A 44 -20.31 2.60 5.76
CA MET A 44 -20.93 3.07 7.00
C MET A 44 -21.36 4.54 6.88
N ASN A 45 -21.82 5.14 7.97
CA ASN A 45 -22.28 6.52 7.94
C ASN A 45 -21.16 7.53 7.62
N HIS A 46 -21.47 8.59 6.87
CA HIS A 46 -20.54 9.68 6.55
C HIS A 46 -19.27 9.26 5.79
N VAL A 47 -19.33 8.23 4.96
CA VAL A 47 -18.29 7.95 3.96
C VAL A 47 -18.49 8.83 2.74
N THR A 48 -17.42 9.44 2.24
CA THR A 48 -17.44 10.19 0.97
C THR A 48 -16.61 9.44 -0.06
N VAL A 49 -17.22 9.08 -1.20
CA VAL A 49 -16.54 8.54 -2.37
C VAL A 49 -16.64 9.55 -3.50
N GLN A 50 -15.50 10.08 -3.95
CA GLN A 50 -15.39 11.06 -5.02
C GLN A 50 -15.19 10.37 -6.39
N CYS A 51 -15.22 11.18 -7.45
CA CYS A 51 -15.45 10.71 -8.80
C CYS A 51 -14.37 9.79 -9.38
N ASN A 52 -14.70 9.05 -10.44
CA ASN A 52 -13.79 8.13 -11.15
C ASN A 52 -13.13 7.10 -10.22
N THR A 53 -13.91 6.55 -9.30
CA THR A 53 -13.43 5.59 -8.30
C THR A 53 -14.11 4.24 -8.51
N THR A 54 -13.34 3.19 -8.67
CA THR A 54 -13.84 1.81 -8.72
C THR A 54 -13.48 1.09 -7.43
N ILE A 55 -14.49 0.52 -6.77
CA ILE A 55 -14.35 -0.25 -5.53
C ILE A 55 -14.87 -1.65 -5.80
N GLY A 56 -14.07 -2.66 -5.47
CA GLY A 56 -14.41 -4.07 -5.58
C GLY A 56 -15.49 -4.51 -4.59
N ARG A 57 -15.57 -5.81 -4.35
CA ARG A 57 -16.58 -6.44 -3.49
C ARG A 57 -16.11 -6.60 -2.04
N GLY A 58 -17.07 -6.76 -1.12
CA GLY A 58 -16.80 -7.14 0.27
C GLY A 58 -16.01 -6.10 1.08
N ASN A 59 -15.82 -4.88 0.56
CA ASN A 59 -15.09 -3.83 1.26
C ASN A 59 -15.94 -3.27 2.40
N THR A 60 -15.31 -2.87 3.50
CA THR A 60 -15.96 -2.13 4.59
C THR A 60 -15.29 -0.78 4.78
N MET A 61 -16.04 0.31 4.59
CA MET A 61 -15.57 1.68 4.75
C MET A 61 -16.23 2.34 5.95
N TYR A 62 -15.41 2.84 6.87
CA TYR A 62 -15.82 3.37 8.16
C TYR A 62 -16.02 4.89 8.13
N PRO A 63 -16.68 5.46 9.15
CA PRO A 63 -17.10 6.85 9.11
C PRO A 63 -15.99 7.87 8.86
N PHE A 64 -16.35 8.90 8.09
CA PHE A 64 -15.49 10.03 7.77
C PHE A 64 -14.26 9.69 6.92
N SER A 65 -14.20 8.49 6.32
CA SER A 65 -13.22 8.20 5.27
C SER A 65 -13.55 8.96 3.99
N VAL A 66 -12.53 9.47 3.31
CA VAL A 66 -12.64 10.15 2.00
C VAL A 66 -11.88 9.34 0.96
N ILE A 67 -12.63 8.77 0.01
CA ILE A 67 -12.12 7.84 -0.99
C ILE A 67 -12.24 8.50 -2.36
N GLY A 68 -11.18 8.45 -3.17
CA GLY A 68 -11.17 9.06 -4.50
C GLY A 68 -10.86 10.56 -4.49
N GLY A 69 -10.26 11.07 -3.41
CA GLY A 69 -9.88 12.48 -3.25
C GLY A 69 -9.10 13.04 -4.44
N ASP A 70 -9.31 14.30 -4.79
CA ASP A 70 -8.39 15.00 -5.71
C ASP A 70 -6.96 15.01 -5.15
N PRO A 71 -5.93 14.76 -5.98
CA PRO A 71 -4.54 14.82 -5.56
C PRO A 71 -4.18 16.12 -4.85
N GLN A 72 -3.33 16.04 -3.83
CA GLN A 72 -2.76 17.22 -3.17
C GLN A 72 -1.48 17.73 -3.87
N ASP A 73 -1.14 17.17 -5.03
CA ASP A 73 -0.07 17.72 -5.87
C ASP A 73 -0.53 19.07 -6.43
N LYS A 74 0.29 20.12 -6.22
CA LYS A 74 0.02 21.48 -6.73
C LYS A 74 -0.04 21.57 -8.26
N LYS A 75 0.42 20.54 -8.97
CA LYS A 75 0.37 20.45 -10.43
C LYS A 75 -0.93 19.87 -10.96
N PHE A 76 -1.76 19.26 -10.10
CA PHE A 76 -3.06 18.76 -10.50
C PHE A 76 -3.97 19.94 -10.87
N ASP A 77 -4.57 19.87 -12.06
CA ASP A 77 -5.39 20.94 -12.66
C ASP A 77 -6.76 20.41 -13.10
N GLY A 78 -7.24 19.35 -12.45
CA GLY A 78 -8.53 18.73 -12.76
C GLY A 78 -8.49 17.75 -13.94
N GLU A 79 -7.31 17.26 -14.31
CA GLU A 79 -7.21 16.19 -15.30
C GLU A 79 -7.97 14.92 -14.87
N MET A 80 -8.39 14.11 -15.85
CA MET A 80 -9.07 12.84 -15.56
C MET A 80 -8.07 11.82 -15.02
N THR A 81 -8.23 11.46 -13.75
CA THR A 81 -7.48 10.40 -13.07
C THR A 81 -8.40 9.52 -12.25
N THR A 82 -7.88 8.38 -11.82
CA THR A 82 -8.69 7.28 -11.27
C THR A 82 -8.16 6.79 -9.93
N LEU A 83 -9.03 6.11 -9.19
CA LEU A 83 -8.70 5.26 -8.05
C LEU A 83 -9.34 3.88 -8.27
N GLU A 84 -8.55 2.84 -8.10
CA GLU A 84 -8.97 1.45 -8.16
C GLU A 84 -8.73 0.79 -6.79
N ILE A 85 -9.77 0.27 -6.15
CA ILE A 85 -9.71 -0.50 -4.91
C ILE A 85 -10.23 -1.90 -5.19
N GLY A 86 -9.47 -2.92 -4.78
CA GLY A 86 -9.82 -4.33 -4.90
C GLY A 86 -10.88 -4.77 -3.91
N ASP A 87 -10.76 -6.01 -3.45
CA ASP A 87 -11.78 -6.73 -2.67
C ASP A 87 -11.43 -6.85 -1.18
N ASP A 88 -12.46 -6.99 -0.34
CA ASP A 88 -12.35 -7.40 1.06
C ASP A 88 -11.44 -6.51 1.93
N ASN A 89 -11.32 -5.22 1.62
CA ASN A 89 -10.53 -4.28 2.43
C ASN A 89 -11.32 -3.72 3.61
N GLU A 90 -10.65 -3.51 4.75
CA GLU A 90 -11.16 -2.76 5.90
C GLU A 90 -10.53 -1.37 5.93
N ILE A 91 -11.29 -0.35 5.54
CA ILE A 91 -10.86 1.04 5.46
C ILE A 91 -11.47 1.82 6.62
N ARG A 92 -10.65 2.12 7.62
CA ARG A 92 -11.08 2.68 8.91
C ARG A 92 -11.40 4.17 8.87
N GLU A 93 -11.84 4.65 10.02
CA GLU A 93 -12.29 6.01 10.24
C GLU A 93 -11.22 7.02 9.78
N HIS A 94 -11.65 8.10 9.15
CA HIS A 94 -10.77 9.19 8.69
C HIS A 94 -9.66 8.79 7.71
N VAL A 95 -9.68 7.59 7.12
CA VAL A 95 -8.74 7.24 6.05
C VAL A 95 -8.99 8.13 4.83
N THR A 96 -7.91 8.57 4.20
CA THR A 96 -7.95 9.35 2.95
C THR A 96 -7.20 8.62 1.85
N ILE A 97 -7.83 8.44 0.69
CA ILE A 97 -7.22 7.80 -0.49
C ILE A 97 -7.47 8.70 -1.69
N HIS A 98 -6.39 9.19 -2.30
CA HIS A 98 -6.47 10.16 -3.40
C HIS A 98 -6.18 9.47 -4.74
N ARG A 99 -6.81 9.97 -5.81
CA ARG A 99 -6.60 9.49 -7.18
C ARG A 99 -5.19 9.80 -7.66
N GLY A 100 -4.82 9.27 -8.82
CA GLY A 100 -3.52 9.59 -9.44
C GLY A 100 -3.45 11.02 -9.98
N THR A 101 -2.31 11.37 -10.58
CA THR A 101 -2.07 12.63 -11.28
C THR A 101 -1.78 12.37 -12.76
N GLY A 102 -2.08 13.31 -13.65
CA GLY A 102 -1.88 13.15 -15.09
C GLY A 102 -0.41 12.95 -15.48
N ASN A 103 0.51 13.44 -14.66
CA ASN A 103 1.96 13.28 -14.85
C ASN A 103 2.56 12.08 -14.08
N GLY A 104 1.77 11.45 -13.18
CA GLY A 104 2.22 10.46 -12.22
C GLY A 104 1.87 9.01 -12.54
N GLY A 105 1.01 8.80 -13.54
CA GLY A 105 0.47 7.50 -13.91
C GLY A 105 -1.05 7.50 -14.05
N GLY A 106 -1.72 8.54 -13.54
CA GLY A 106 -3.15 8.78 -13.72
C GLY A 106 -4.05 7.88 -12.87
N ARG A 107 -3.46 7.04 -12.01
CA ARG A 107 -4.20 6.10 -11.16
C ARG A 107 -3.50 5.81 -9.85
N THR A 108 -4.29 5.69 -8.79
CA THR A 108 -3.90 5.08 -7.52
C THR A 108 -4.55 3.70 -7.43
N ILE A 109 -3.82 2.70 -6.92
CA ILE A 109 -4.29 1.32 -6.82
C ILE A 109 -4.16 0.83 -5.37
N VAL A 110 -5.22 0.19 -4.87
CA VAL A 110 -5.22 -0.57 -3.62
C VAL A 110 -5.73 -1.97 -3.93
N GLY A 111 -4.94 -3.01 -3.60
CA GLY A 111 -5.32 -4.40 -3.82
C GLY A 111 -6.36 -4.91 -2.82
N ASP A 112 -6.24 -6.17 -2.45
CA ASP A 112 -7.25 -6.91 -1.68
C ASP A 112 -6.85 -7.15 -0.23
N ARG A 113 -7.85 -7.35 0.64
CA ARG A 113 -7.69 -7.82 2.03
C ARG A 113 -6.75 -6.95 2.87
N ASN A 114 -6.69 -5.66 2.57
CA ASN A 114 -5.87 -4.72 3.31
C ASN A 114 -6.63 -4.17 4.54
N LEU A 115 -5.89 -3.86 5.60
CA LEU A 115 -6.39 -3.12 6.75
C LEU A 115 -5.72 -1.75 6.79
N LEU A 116 -6.50 -0.71 6.53
CA LEU A 116 -6.05 0.68 6.63
C LEU A 116 -6.66 1.29 7.88
N MET A 117 -5.87 1.40 8.96
CA MET A 117 -6.35 1.86 10.26
C MET A 117 -6.59 3.37 10.30
N VAL A 118 -7.12 3.85 11.43
CA VAL A 118 -7.64 5.22 11.60
C VAL A 118 -6.66 6.27 11.11
N GLY A 119 -7.15 7.17 10.25
CA GLY A 119 -6.42 8.34 9.77
C GLY A 119 -5.20 8.04 8.91
N CYS A 120 -5.12 6.85 8.30
CA CYS A 120 -4.11 6.60 7.26
C CYS A 120 -4.34 7.50 6.05
N HIS A 121 -3.25 7.87 5.39
CA HIS A 121 -3.27 8.64 4.15
C HIS A 121 -2.56 7.86 3.04
N VAL A 122 -3.25 7.69 1.92
CA VAL A 122 -2.72 7.17 0.65
C VAL A 122 -2.78 8.32 -0.36
N ALA A 123 -1.62 8.89 -0.65
CA ALA A 123 -1.50 9.96 -1.63
C ALA A 123 -1.68 9.45 -3.07
N HIS A 124 -1.58 10.38 -4.00
CA HIS A 124 -1.71 10.13 -5.42
C HIS A 124 -0.66 9.15 -5.97
N ASP A 125 -1.08 8.38 -6.97
CA ASP A 125 -0.23 7.46 -7.74
C ASP A 125 0.43 6.36 -6.91
N CYS A 126 -0.10 6.08 -5.71
CA CYS A 126 0.37 4.95 -4.91
C CYS A 126 -0.12 3.63 -5.50
N VAL A 127 0.65 2.57 -5.29
CA VAL A 127 0.27 1.20 -5.64
C VAL A 127 0.45 0.33 -4.41
N LEU A 128 -0.66 -0.09 -3.80
CA LEU A 128 -0.69 -1.00 -2.67
C LEU A 128 -1.12 -2.37 -3.17
N GLY A 129 -0.34 -3.39 -2.85
CA GLY A 129 -0.69 -4.80 -3.06
C GLY A 129 -1.77 -5.30 -2.10
N ASN A 130 -1.61 -6.54 -1.66
CA ASN A 130 -2.63 -7.27 -0.92
C ASN A 130 -2.19 -7.58 0.52
N GLU A 131 -3.16 -7.75 1.40
CA GLU A 131 -2.94 -8.18 2.79
C GLU A 131 -1.95 -7.30 3.56
N ILE A 132 -1.95 -6.00 3.22
CA ILE A 132 -1.17 -4.95 3.86
C ILE A 132 -1.87 -4.48 5.13
N ILE A 133 -1.07 -4.12 6.13
CA ILE A 133 -1.56 -3.44 7.34
C ILE A 133 -0.92 -2.07 7.43
N LEU A 134 -1.73 -1.02 7.36
CA LEU A 134 -1.33 0.34 7.72
C LEU A 134 -1.91 0.65 9.10
N ALA A 135 -1.07 0.77 10.12
CA ALA A 135 -1.52 1.16 11.45
C ALA A 135 -1.88 2.65 11.52
N ASN A 136 -2.48 3.09 12.63
CA ASN A 136 -3.06 4.44 12.73
C ASN A 136 -2.08 5.54 12.30
N GLN A 137 -2.58 6.53 11.57
CA GLN A 137 -1.81 7.70 11.14
C GLN A 137 -0.57 7.38 10.29
N VAL A 138 -0.53 6.25 9.58
CA VAL A 138 0.49 6.04 8.53
C VAL A 138 0.23 6.99 7.37
N MET A 139 1.26 7.70 6.94
CA MET A 139 1.17 8.70 5.87
C MET A 139 2.06 8.29 4.70
N LEU A 140 1.45 7.91 3.59
CA LEU A 140 2.14 7.61 2.34
C LEU A 140 2.13 8.86 1.46
N ALA A 141 3.31 9.34 1.06
CA ALA A 141 3.42 10.39 0.05
C ALA A 141 3.21 9.84 -1.37
N GLY A 142 3.20 10.71 -2.38
CA GLY A 142 2.90 10.32 -3.75
C GLY A 142 3.86 9.28 -4.32
N HIS A 143 3.35 8.42 -5.20
CA HIS A 143 4.12 7.38 -5.91
C HIS A 143 4.76 6.31 -5.01
N VAL A 144 4.24 6.11 -3.81
CA VAL A 144 4.69 5.02 -2.93
C VAL A 144 4.14 3.69 -3.43
N GLU A 145 5.00 2.68 -3.46
CA GLU A 145 4.60 1.29 -3.77
C GLU A 145 4.75 0.42 -2.52
N ILE A 146 3.75 -0.41 -2.22
CA ILE A 146 3.77 -1.35 -1.10
C ILE A 146 3.41 -2.73 -1.62
N ASP A 147 4.29 -3.69 -1.43
CA ASP A 147 4.09 -5.07 -1.87
C ASP A 147 3.40 -5.92 -0.79
N ASP A 148 2.93 -7.10 -1.20
CA ASP A 148 2.02 -7.95 -0.44
C ASP A 148 2.51 -8.25 0.98
N GLY A 149 1.59 -8.16 1.94
CA GLY A 149 1.86 -8.58 3.31
C GLY A 149 2.79 -7.70 4.12
N ALA A 150 3.15 -6.51 3.61
CA ALA A 150 3.87 -5.53 4.40
C ALA A 150 3.00 -5.00 5.55
N ALA A 151 3.62 -4.72 6.69
CA ALA A 151 2.96 -4.10 7.84
C ALA A 151 3.72 -2.85 8.28
N ILE A 152 3.01 -1.73 8.43
CA ILE A 152 3.60 -0.43 8.73
C ILE A 152 3.01 0.10 10.03
N GLY A 153 3.88 0.30 11.02
CA GLY A 153 3.53 0.77 12.36
C GLY A 153 3.02 2.21 12.38
N GLY A 154 2.24 2.52 13.42
CA GLY A 154 1.47 3.77 13.46
C GLY A 154 2.33 5.02 13.47
N GLY A 155 1.83 6.09 12.87
CA GLY A 155 2.50 7.39 12.76
C GLY A 155 3.73 7.39 11.84
N THR A 156 3.96 6.32 11.08
CA THR A 156 5.07 6.26 10.11
C THR A 156 4.81 7.21 8.94
N GLY A 157 5.84 7.97 8.57
CA GLY A 157 5.84 8.76 7.33
C GLY A 157 6.69 8.10 6.26
N VAL A 158 6.12 7.86 5.08
CA VAL A 158 6.81 7.29 3.92
C VAL A 158 7.00 8.36 2.86
N ASN A 159 8.25 8.62 2.50
CA ASN A 159 8.59 9.65 1.52
C ASN A 159 8.16 9.24 0.11
N GLN A 160 7.93 10.24 -0.76
CA GLN A 160 7.46 10.01 -2.13
C GLN A 160 8.43 9.08 -2.88
N PHE A 161 7.90 8.27 -3.80
CA PHE A 161 8.65 7.31 -4.62
C PHE A 161 9.35 6.16 -3.87
N SER A 162 9.13 6.00 -2.55
CA SER A 162 9.69 4.86 -1.82
C SER A 162 8.88 3.59 -2.08
N ALA A 163 9.58 2.45 -2.14
CA ALA A 163 9.00 1.12 -2.16
C ALA A 163 9.07 0.46 -0.78
N ILE A 164 8.01 -0.25 -0.38
CA ILE A 164 7.93 -1.05 0.84
C ILE A 164 7.76 -2.51 0.45
N GLY A 165 8.81 -3.31 0.66
CA GLY A 165 8.89 -4.67 0.14
C GLY A 165 7.98 -5.68 0.85
N ARG A 166 7.69 -6.77 0.14
CA ARG A 166 6.88 -7.93 0.57
C ARG A 166 7.20 -8.37 1.99
N CYS A 167 6.18 -8.59 2.81
CA CYS A 167 6.35 -9.14 4.17
C CYS A 167 7.34 -8.36 5.06
N SER A 168 7.67 -7.11 4.70
CA SER A 168 8.47 -6.25 5.56
C SER A 168 7.64 -5.77 6.74
N TYR A 169 8.33 -5.33 7.78
CA TYR A 169 7.70 -4.62 8.87
C TYR A 169 8.42 -3.30 9.10
N VAL A 170 7.67 -2.21 9.13
CA VAL A 170 8.16 -0.89 9.49
C VAL A 170 7.70 -0.55 10.89
N GLY A 171 8.63 -0.26 11.80
CA GLY A 171 8.30 0.13 13.17
C GLY A 171 7.53 1.45 13.23
N GLY A 172 6.71 1.62 14.27
CA GLY A 172 5.95 2.85 14.47
C GLY A 172 6.84 4.09 14.62
N LEU A 173 6.28 5.25 14.27
CA LEU A 173 6.94 6.56 14.28
C LEU A 173 8.23 6.63 13.42
N ALA A 174 8.44 5.67 12.53
CA ALA A 174 9.58 5.68 11.63
C ALA A 174 9.42 6.76 10.54
N ARG A 175 10.54 7.30 10.08
CA ARG A 175 10.62 8.12 8.87
C ARG A 175 11.33 7.34 7.78
N ILE A 176 10.57 6.86 6.80
CA ILE A 176 11.10 6.11 5.65
C ILE A 176 11.52 7.09 4.56
N THR A 177 12.82 7.14 4.28
CA THR A 177 13.43 8.03 3.27
C THR A 177 14.05 7.27 2.11
N LYS A 178 14.09 5.93 2.19
CA LYS A 178 14.63 4.98 1.22
C LYS A 178 13.70 3.78 1.15
N ASP A 179 13.86 2.94 0.14
CA ASP A 179 13.09 1.72 0.04
C ASP A 179 13.32 0.79 1.24
N VAL A 180 12.26 0.10 1.66
CA VAL A 180 12.30 -0.94 2.68
C VAL A 180 12.43 -2.28 1.96
N PRO A 181 13.54 -3.03 2.14
CA PRO A 181 13.71 -4.30 1.45
C PRO A 181 12.67 -5.35 1.89
N PRO A 182 12.28 -6.28 1.01
CA PRO A 182 11.32 -7.31 1.36
C PRO A 182 11.86 -8.21 2.48
N TYR A 183 10.94 -8.74 3.28
CA TYR A 183 11.19 -9.61 4.42
C TYR A 183 12.00 -8.98 5.55
N MET A 184 12.25 -7.67 5.52
CA MET A 184 13.05 -6.99 6.54
C MET A 184 12.20 -6.28 7.58
N ILE A 185 12.72 -6.19 8.79
CA ILE A 185 12.25 -5.29 9.84
C ILE A 185 13.07 -4.00 9.75
N VAL A 186 12.41 -2.86 9.57
CA VAL A 186 13.02 -1.52 9.51
C VAL A 186 12.47 -0.65 10.62
N GLU A 187 13.34 -0.16 11.51
CA GLU A 187 12.93 0.60 12.69
C GLU A 187 13.94 1.68 13.09
N GLY A 188 13.45 2.67 13.84
CA GLY A 188 14.23 3.72 14.49
C GLY A 188 14.19 5.07 13.77
N THR A 189 14.92 6.03 14.34
CA THR A 189 15.10 7.39 13.81
C THR A 189 16.60 7.74 13.92
N PRO A 190 17.42 7.51 12.87
CA PRO A 190 17.03 7.10 11.52
C PRO A 190 16.54 5.65 11.42
N ALA A 191 15.67 5.40 10.44
CA ALA A 191 15.14 4.07 10.15
C ALA A 191 16.19 3.22 9.45
N GLU A 192 16.48 2.03 9.99
CA GLU A 192 17.50 1.11 9.47
C GLU A 192 16.99 -0.33 9.45
N VAL A 193 17.54 -1.14 8.56
CA VAL A 193 17.29 -2.59 8.52
C VAL A 193 17.86 -3.25 9.78
N ARG A 194 16.99 -3.87 10.60
CA ARG A 194 17.36 -4.46 11.89
C ARG A 194 17.51 -5.98 11.85
N ALA A 195 16.57 -6.65 11.19
CA ALA A 195 16.46 -8.11 11.18
C ALA A 195 15.59 -8.60 10.02
N VAL A 196 15.55 -9.92 9.83
CA VAL A 196 14.56 -10.59 8.97
C VAL A 196 13.25 -10.73 9.73
N ASN A 197 12.13 -10.46 9.06
CA ASN A 197 10.77 -10.66 9.56
C ASN A 197 10.36 -12.13 9.49
N VAL A 198 11.01 -12.95 10.31
CA VAL A 198 10.76 -14.40 10.41
C VAL A 198 9.29 -14.68 10.69
N VAL A 199 8.64 -13.85 11.51
CA VAL A 199 7.22 -14.02 11.87
C VAL A 199 6.32 -13.93 10.63
N ALA A 200 6.49 -12.91 9.79
CA ALA A 200 5.68 -12.77 8.58
C ALA A 200 5.97 -13.90 7.58
N MET A 201 7.25 -14.26 7.40
CA MET A 201 7.63 -15.37 6.51
C MET A 201 7.01 -16.70 6.98
N SER A 202 7.11 -17.04 8.27
CA SER A 202 6.52 -18.27 8.81
C SER A 202 5.00 -18.30 8.67
N ARG A 203 4.30 -17.19 8.96
CA ARG A 203 2.83 -17.10 8.83
C ARG A 203 2.35 -17.24 7.39
N ARG A 204 3.21 -16.90 6.42
CA ARG A 204 2.94 -17.03 4.98
C ARG A 204 3.49 -18.31 4.37
N GLY A 205 3.91 -19.27 5.20
CA GLY A 205 4.26 -20.62 4.74
C GLY A 205 5.64 -20.75 4.09
N TYR A 206 6.54 -19.78 4.27
CA TYR A 206 7.92 -19.96 3.83
C TYR A 206 8.58 -21.08 4.64
N SER A 207 9.24 -22.01 3.94
CA SER A 207 9.94 -23.13 4.57
C SER A 207 11.14 -22.67 5.39
N GLU A 208 11.55 -23.48 6.36
CA GLU A 208 12.74 -23.20 7.18
C GLU A 208 14.01 -22.95 6.34
N PRO A 209 14.32 -23.73 5.27
CA PRO A 209 15.43 -23.41 4.37
C PRO A 209 15.34 -22.03 3.73
N HIS A 210 14.14 -21.58 3.30
CA HIS A 210 13.95 -20.24 2.76
C HIS A 210 14.24 -19.15 3.79
N ILE A 211 13.78 -19.35 5.02
CA ILE A 211 14.00 -18.39 6.11
C ILE A 211 15.48 -18.32 6.46
N GLU A 212 16.18 -19.46 6.58
CA GLU A 212 17.61 -19.49 6.89
C GLU A 212 18.46 -18.87 5.77
N ALA A 213 18.16 -19.15 4.51
CA ALA A 213 18.80 -18.49 3.38
C ALA A 213 18.57 -16.98 3.38
N THR A 214 17.37 -16.53 3.76
CA THR A 214 17.06 -15.10 3.86
C THR A 214 17.80 -14.42 5.02
N LYS A 215 17.98 -15.10 6.16
CA LYS A 215 18.81 -14.63 7.27
C LYS A 215 20.28 -14.50 6.87
N GLU A 216 20.80 -15.47 6.13
CA GLU A 216 22.17 -15.44 5.64
C GLU A 216 22.36 -14.32 4.60
N ALA A 217 21.42 -14.15 3.67
CA ALA A 217 21.42 -13.02 2.73
C ALA A 217 21.36 -11.67 3.48
N PHE A 218 20.53 -11.53 4.51
CA PHE A 218 20.48 -10.34 5.35
C PHE A 218 21.85 -10.05 6.00
N ARG A 219 22.49 -11.07 6.57
CA ARG A 219 23.79 -10.95 7.22
C ARG A 219 24.84 -10.42 6.23
N ARG A 220 24.92 -11.03 5.04
CA ARG A 220 25.87 -10.64 3.98
C ARG A 220 25.59 -9.26 3.41
N LEU A 221 24.33 -8.89 3.21
CA LEU A 221 23.98 -7.61 2.56
C LEU A 221 24.06 -6.40 3.51
N PHE A 222 23.69 -6.57 4.78
CA PHE A 222 23.47 -5.45 5.72
C PHE A 222 24.35 -5.45 6.97
N ARG A 223 24.98 -6.58 7.35
CA ARG A 223 25.82 -6.67 8.57
C ARG A 223 27.31 -6.80 8.27
N GLU A 224 27.67 -7.51 7.20
CA GLU A 224 29.06 -7.64 6.79
C GLU A 224 29.62 -6.34 6.21
N ASN A 225 30.87 -6.04 6.56
CA ASN A 225 31.61 -4.92 6.01
C ASN A 225 32.52 -5.41 4.87
N GLY A 226 32.64 -4.61 3.81
CA GLY A 226 33.54 -4.89 2.68
C GLY A 226 32.81 -5.17 1.37
N GLY A 227 33.55 -5.02 0.27
CA GLY A 227 33.02 -5.14 -1.09
C GLY A 227 32.07 -4.02 -1.50
N SER A 228 31.86 -3.88 -2.80
CA SER A 228 30.75 -3.07 -3.32
C SER A 228 29.43 -3.79 -3.12
N ILE A 229 28.32 -3.05 -3.10
CA ILE A 229 26.98 -3.67 -3.05
C ILE A 229 26.75 -4.64 -4.20
N ALA A 230 27.28 -4.33 -5.39
CA ALA A 230 27.20 -5.20 -6.57
C ALA A 230 27.93 -6.53 -6.37
N GLN A 231 29.11 -6.51 -5.72
CA GLN A 231 29.83 -7.73 -5.38
C GLN A 231 29.05 -8.59 -4.39
N ARG A 232 28.56 -7.98 -3.31
CA ARG A 232 27.77 -8.70 -2.28
C ARG A 232 26.49 -9.31 -2.85
N LEU A 233 25.79 -8.58 -3.73
CA LEU A 233 24.62 -9.09 -4.44
C LEU A 233 24.97 -10.29 -5.31
N ALA A 234 26.05 -10.22 -6.08
CA ALA A 234 26.49 -11.32 -6.94
C ALA A 234 26.87 -12.57 -6.13
N ASP A 235 27.57 -12.41 -5.01
CA ASP A 235 27.95 -13.51 -4.13
C ASP A 235 26.74 -14.17 -3.46
N VAL A 236 25.78 -13.37 -2.96
CA VAL A 236 24.53 -13.88 -2.38
C VAL A 236 23.71 -14.64 -3.42
N LEU A 237 23.58 -14.11 -4.64
CA LEU A 237 22.82 -14.77 -5.71
C LEU A 237 23.51 -16.06 -6.19
N ARG A 238 24.84 -16.12 -6.22
CA ARG A 238 25.57 -17.34 -6.57
C ARG A 238 25.34 -18.45 -5.54
N ASP A 239 25.39 -18.11 -4.26
CA ASP A 239 25.41 -19.10 -3.19
C ASP A 239 24.01 -19.48 -2.68
N LEU A 240 23.03 -18.56 -2.78
CA LEU A 240 21.69 -18.69 -2.17
C LEU A 240 20.56 -18.39 -3.17
N GLY A 241 20.88 -18.19 -4.46
CA GLY A 241 19.93 -17.79 -5.49
C GLY A 241 18.91 -18.84 -5.88
N GLU A 242 19.00 -20.08 -5.38
CA GLU A 242 17.96 -21.09 -5.54
C GLU A 242 16.66 -20.76 -4.76
N HIS A 243 16.76 -19.86 -3.79
CA HIS A 243 15.66 -19.39 -2.95
C HIS A 243 15.01 -18.13 -3.52
N GLU A 244 13.70 -18.18 -3.82
CA GLU A 244 12.97 -17.06 -4.42
C GLU A 244 13.00 -15.80 -3.53
N SER A 245 12.90 -15.96 -2.21
CA SER A 245 12.98 -14.86 -1.25
C SER A 245 14.32 -14.12 -1.32
N VAL A 246 15.42 -14.84 -1.56
CA VAL A 246 16.75 -14.26 -1.74
C VAL A 246 16.84 -13.52 -3.06
N GLN A 247 16.36 -14.12 -4.16
CA GLN A 247 16.31 -13.43 -5.46
C GLN A 247 15.50 -12.13 -5.39
N HIS A 248 14.35 -12.15 -4.71
CA HIS A 248 13.52 -10.97 -4.53
C HIS A 248 14.23 -9.90 -3.70
N LEU A 249 14.83 -10.27 -2.56
CA LEU A 249 15.61 -9.35 -1.74
C LEU A 249 16.75 -8.70 -2.53
N CYS A 250 17.53 -9.47 -3.28
CA CYS A 250 18.62 -8.96 -4.09
C CYS A 250 18.14 -8.00 -5.19
N ARG A 251 17.03 -8.32 -5.87
CA ARG A 251 16.42 -7.43 -6.87
C ARG A 251 16.02 -6.09 -6.27
N ALA A 252 15.34 -6.11 -5.12
CA ALA A 252 14.90 -4.89 -4.44
C ALA A 252 16.08 -4.03 -3.97
N VAL A 253 17.12 -4.65 -3.41
CA VAL A 253 18.33 -3.94 -2.97
C VAL A 253 19.09 -3.34 -4.16
N SER A 254 19.17 -4.05 -5.29
CA SER A 254 19.75 -3.52 -6.53
C SER A 254 18.96 -2.31 -7.04
N ALA A 255 17.62 -2.45 -7.13
CA ALA A 255 16.74 -1.38 -7.61
C ALA A 255 16.84 -0.12 -6.73
N SER A 256 16.86 -0.29 -5.41
CA SER A 256 17.05 0.83 -4.48
C SER A 256 18.42 1.50 -4.65
N ASN A 257 19.48 0.72 -4.85
CA ASN A 257 20.83 1.26 -5.10
C ASN A 257 20.91 2.04 -6.42
N ASP A 258 20.18 1.59 -7.44
CA ASP A 258 20.16 2.24 -8.75
C ASP A 258 19.21 3.44 -8.79
N GLY A 259 18.25 3.50 -7.87
CA GLY A 259 17.29 4.58 -7.69
C GLY A 259 17.88 5.86 -7.10
N LYS A 260 17.17 6.96 -7.25
CA LYS A 260 17.61 8.26 -6.71
C LYS A 260 17.36 8.31 -5.21
N HIS A 261 18.36 8.76 -4.44
CA HIS A 261 18.33 8.80 -2.97
C HIS A 261 18.03 7.46 -2.26
N GLY A 262 18.17 6.32 -2.95
CA GLY A 262 17.77 5.02 -2.41
C GLY A 262 16.29 4.68 -2.63
N ARG A 263 15.63 5.32 -3.60
CA ARG A 263 14.22 5.14 -3.94
C ARG A 263 14.08 4.65 -5.38
N SER A 264 13.63 3.42 -5.56
CA SER A 264 13.56 2.75 -6.85
C SER A 264 12.58 3.41 -7.82
N ASN A 265 11.53 4.03 -7.30
CA ASN A 265 10.48 4.63 -8.13
C ASN A 265 10.83 6.07 -8.52
N GLU A 266 11.89 6.64 -7.93
CA GLU A 266 12.38 7.96 -8.28
C GLU A 266 13.39 7.85 -9.42
N LYS A 267 12.94 8.18 -10.64
CA LYS A 267 13.79 8.20 -11.83
C LYS A 267 14.93 9.22 -11.67
N LYS A 268 16.10 8.85 -12.19
CA LYS A 268 17.29 9.71 -12.25
C LYS A 268 17.12 10.86 -13.22
#